data_AF-A0A919AAX4-F1
#
_entry.id   AF-A0A919AAX4-F1
#
_cell.length_a   1.000
_cell.length_b   1.000
_cell.length_c   1.000
_cell.angle_alpha   90.00
_cell.angle_beta   90.00
_cell.angle_gamma   90.00
#
_symmetry.space_group_name_H-M   'P 1'
#
loop_
_entity.id
_entity.type
_entity.pdbx_description
1 polymer ?
#
loop_
_entity_poly.entity_id
_entity_poly.type
_entity_poly.pdbx_seq_one_letter_code
_entity_poly.pdbx_strand_id
1 'polypeptide(L)'
;MSASDQEAAEQRAQGAVRRRACTRAFAEAEGVVTAVLSDPGVREARERVETAETELGLELCARLQPFQDRYDQAVAEGNADALAGLCEGKHGRWGRICVLPDGHETSMEEPHWGRNSEGRPIAWVGSAPDDW
;
A
#
# COMPACT_ATOMS: atom_id res chain seq x y z
N MET A 1 35.38 40.86 -5.89
CA MET A 1 34.69 39.74 -5.24
C MET A 1 35.32 39.55 -3.88
N SER A 2 34.53 39.63 -2.82
CA SER A 2 35.03 39.43 -1.45
C SER A 2 35.13 37.94 -1.14
N ALA A 3 35.96 37.55 -0.16
CA ALA A 3 36.06 36.16 0.29
C ALA A 3 34.70 35.57 0.69
N SER A 4 33.82 36.40 1.26
CA SER A 4 32.44 36.04 1.62
C SER A 4 31.56 35.72 0.39
N ASP A 5 31.80 36.35 -0.76
CA ASP A 5 31.04 36.06 -1.99
C ASP A 5 31.46 34.71 -2.59
N GLN A 6 32.74 34.37 -2.43
CA GLN A 6 33.32 33.12 -2.90
C GLN A 6 32.85 31.93 -2.04
N GLU A 7 32.83 32.09 -0.72
CA GLU A 7 32.33 31.07 0.20
C GLU A 7 30.82 30.80 0.01
N ALA A 8 30.01 31.86 -0.20
CA ALA A 8 28.60 31.72 -0.53
C ALA A 8 28.34 31.10 -1.92
N ALA A 9 29.25 31.28 -2.88
CA ALA A 9 29.18 30.61 -4.19
C ALA A 9 29.54 29.13 -4.08
N GLU A 10 30.57 28.79 -3.31
CA GLU A 10 31.00 27.40 -3.06
C GLU A 10 29.92 26.60 -2.30
N GLN A 11 29.30 27.17 -1.27
CA GLN A 11 28.18 26.53 -0.56
C GLN A 11 26.98 26.27 -1.48
N ARG A 12 26.66 27.21 -2.38
CA ARG A 12 25.59 27.03 -3.38
C ARG A 12 25.94 25.95 -4.40
N ALA A 13 27.19 25.90 -4.85
CA ALA A 13 27.67 24.87 -5.76
C ALA A 13 27.63 23.48 -5.11
N GLN A 14 28.08 23.35 -3.86
CA GLN A 14 28.01 22.10 -3.10
C GLN A 14 26.55 21.64 -2.89
N GLY A 15 25.64 22.55 -2.55
CA GLY A 15 24.22 22.26 -2.44
C GLY A 15 23.60 21.79 -3.76
N ALA A 16 23.99 22.39 -4.89
CA ALA A 16 23.52 21.97 -6.21
C ALA A 16 24.07 20.59 -6.61
N VAL A 17 25.34 20.31 -6.34
CA VAL A 17 25.95 18.99 -6.56
C VAL A 17 25.25 17.91 -5.72
N ARG A 18 24.97 18.18 -4.43
CA ARG A 18 24.26 17.25 -3.56
C ARG A 18 22.86 16.94 -4.05
N ARG A 19 22.09 17.97 -4.43
CA ARG A 19 20.75 17.77 -5.02
C ARG A 19 20.81 16.93 -6.30
N ARG A 20 21.76 17.22 -7.19
CA ARG A 20 21.94 16.47 -8.44
C ARG A 20 22.31 15.01 -8.18
N ALA A 21 23.17 14.74 -7.20
CA ALA A 21 23.51 13.39 -6.78
C ALA A 21 22.29 12.63 -6.24
N CYS A 22 21.49 13.26 -5.37
CA CYS A 22 20.23 12.68 -4.88
C CYS A 22 19.26 12.38 -6.02
N THR A 23 18.98 13.35 -6.90
CA THR A 23 18.07 13.14 -8.05
C THR A 23 18.54 12.00 -8.95
N ARG A 24 19.85 11.89 -9.19
CA ARG A 24 20.41 10.79 -9.98
C ARG A 24 20.22 9.44 -9.29
N ALA A 25 20.49 9.35 -7.98
CA ALA A 25 20.30 8.13 -7.22
C ALA A 25 18.82 7.68 -7.23
N PHE A 26 17.87 8.62 -7.11
CA PHE A 26 16.44 8.32 -7.26
C PHE A 26 16.10 7.83 -8.66
N ALA A 27 16.58 8.48 -9.71
CA ALA A 27 16.32 8.04 -11.09
C ALA A 27 16.91 6.65 -11.39
N GLU A 28 18.10 6.34 -10.85
CA GLU A 28 18.70 5.01 -10.97
C GLU A 28 17.87 3.96 -10.21
N ALA A 29 17.41 4.27 -9.00
CA ALA A 29 16.53 3.39 -8.22
C ALA A 29 15.18 3.16 -8.91
N GLU A 30 14.54 4.22 -9.42
CA GLU A 30 13.30 4.14 -10.20
C GLU A 30 13.48 3.29 -11.45
N GLY A 31 14.63 3.42 -12.14
CA GLY A 31 14.97 2.59 -13.29
C GLY A 31 15.06 1.10 -12.94
N VAL A 32 15.72 0.75 -11.84
CA VAL A 32 15.83 -0.64 -11.36
C VAL A 32 14.46 -1.18 -10.95
N VAL A 33 13.68 -0.43 -10.17
CA VAL A 33 12.34 -0.83 -9.75
C VAL A 33 11.44 -1.05 -10.97
N THR A 34 11.48 -0.12 -11.93
CA THR A 34 10.70 -0.23 -13.16
C THR A 34 11.10 -1.46 -13.95
N ALA A 35 12.40 -1.76 -14.08
CA ALA A 35 12.87 -2.96 -14.77
C ALA A 35 12.36 -4.25 -14.10
N VAL A 36 12.42 -4.33 -12.76
CA VAL A 36 11.92 -5.48 -12.00
C VAL A 36 10.40 -5.62 -12.15
N LEU A 37 9.64 -4.54 -12.00
CA LEU A 37 8.17 -4.56 -12.12
C LEU A 37 7.69 -4.81 -13.55
N SER A 38 8.54 -4.54 -14.55
CA SER A 38 8.26 -4.80 -15.97
C SER A 38 8.67 -6.20 -16.40
N ASP A 39 9.41 -6.94 -15.57
CA ASP A 39 9.78 -8.32 -15.85
C ASP A 39 8.52 -9.18 -16.08
N PRO A 40 8.45 -9.94 -17.19
CA PRO A 40 7.28 -10.75 -17.50
C PRO A 40 6.91 -11.74 -16.39
N GLY A 41 7.90 -12.37 -15.75
CA GLY A 41 7.66 -13.32 -14.67
C GLY A 41 7.08 -12.65 -13.42
N VAL A 42 7.54 -11.44 -13.10
CA VAL A 42 6.96 -10.63 -12.02
C VAL A 42 5.52 -10.23 -12.35
N ARG A 43 5.24 -9.83 -13.59
CA ARG A 43 3.88 -9.49 -14.04
C ARG A 43 2.94 -10.69 -13.99
N GLU A 44 3.36 -11.84 -14.50
CA GLU A 44 2.58 -13.09 -14.46
C GLU A 44 2.34 -13.58 -13.02
N ALA A 45 3.34 -13.42 -12.14
CA ALA A 45 3.16 -13.72 -10.71
C ALA A 45 2.12 -12.79 -10.08
N ARG A 46 2.21 -11.49 -10.37
CA ARG A 46 1.24 -10.50 -9.90
C ARG A 46 -0.18 -10.80 -10.38
N GLU A 47 -0.37 -11.07 -11.66
CA GLU A 47 -1.68 -11.42 -12.23
C GLU A 47 -2.27 -12.66 -11.57
N ARG A 48 -1.45 -13.71 -11.36
CA ARG A 48 -1.90 -14.92 -10.65
C ARG A 48 -2.32 -14.65 -9.21
N VAL A 49 -1.59 -13.79 -8.50
CA VAL A 49 -1.95 -13.38 -7.13
C VAL A 49 -3.25 -12.59 -7.14
N GLU A 50 -3.38 -11.57 -8.01
CA GLU A 50 -4.60 -10.76 -8.11
C GLU A 50 -5.84 -11.62 -8.45
N THR A 51 -5.70 -12.61 -9.33
CA THR A 51 -6.76 -13.59 -9.61
C THR A 51 -7.10 -14.41 -8.36
N ALA A 52 -6.12 -15.02 -7.70
CA ALA A 52 -6.35 -15.84 -6.52
C ALA A 52 -6.99 -15.05 -5.36
N GLU A 53 -6.52 -13.81 -5.11
CA GLU A 53 -7.11 -12.92 -4.11
C GLU A 53 -8.57 -12.58 -4.42
N THR A 54 -8.89 -12.37 -5.70
CA THR A 54 -10.26 -12.06 -6.14
C THR A 54 -11.18 -13.27 -6.03
N GLU A 55 -10.73 -14.44 -6.48
CA GLU A 55 -11.48 -15.69 -6.40
C GLU A 55 -11.80 -16.04 -4.94
N LEU A 56 -10.78 -16.01 -4.06
CA LEU A 56 -10.97 -16.24 -2.63
C LEU A 56 -11.85 -15.16 -1.98
N GLY A 57 -11.70 -13.89 -2.40
CA GLY A 57 -12.56 -12.79 -1.98
C GLY A 57 -14.04 -13.06 -2.26
N LEU A 58 -14.34 -13.57 -3.47
CA LEU A 58 -15.70 -13.94 -3.89
C LEU A 58 -16.24 -15.15 -3.14
N GLU A 59 -15.42 -16.18 -2.91
CA GLU A 59 -15.81 -17.36 -2.14
C GLU A 59 -16.23 -16.99 -0.71
N LEU A 60 -15.53 -16.02 -0.11
CA LEU A 60 -15.78 -15.57 1.26
C LEU A 60 -16.91 -14.53 1.39
N CYS A 61 -17.41 -13.97 0.28
CA CYS A 61 -18.43 -12.92 0.29
C CYS A 61 -19.64 -13.27 1.15
N ALA A 62 -20.22 -14.46 0.99
CA ALA A 62 -21.43 -14.84 1.72
C ALA A 62 -21.24 -14.80 3.25
N ARG A 63 -20.02 -15.04 3.72
CA ARG A 63 -19.67 -15.04 5.15
C ARG A 63 -19.22 -13.66 5.63
N LEU A 64 -18.44 -12.94 4.82
CA LEU A 64 -17.73 -11.74 5.26
C LEU A 64 -18.39 -10.42 4.84
N GLN A 65 -19.35 -10.44 3.91
CA GLN A 65 -20.11 -9.25 3.49
C GLN A 65 -20.72 -8.45 4.66
N PRO A 66 -21.25 -9.06 5.74
CA PRO A 66 -21.78 -8.29 6.87
C PRO A 66 -20.74 -7.39 7.58
N PHE A 67 -19.44 -7.67 7.43
CA PHE A 67 -18.38 -6.79 7.95
C PHE A 67 -18.14 -5.60 7.02
N GLN A 68 -18.17 -5.82 5.70
CA GLN A 68 -18.12 -4.72 4.72
C GLN A 68 -19.32 -3.80 4.86
N ASP A 69 -20.53 -4.33 5.05
CA ASP A 69 -21.73 -3.50 5.20
C ASP A 69 -21.64 -2.61 6.45
N ARG A 70 -21.10 -3.13 7.55
CA ARG A 70 -20.83 -2.37 8.78
C ARG A 70 -19.77 -1.30 8.56
N TYR A 71 -18.71 -1.61 7.82
CA TYR A 71 -17.70 -0.64 7.43
C TYR A 71 -18.30 0.49 6.57
N ASP A 72 -19.05 0.14 5.52
CA ASP A 72 -19.69 1.11 4.61
C ASP A 72 -20.64 2.04 5.39
N GLN A 73 -21.41 1.48 6.34
CA GLN A 73 -22.26 2.26 7.24
C GLN A 73 -21.46 3.18 8.16
N ALA A 74 -20.39 2.68 8.80
CA ALA A 74 -19.56 3.48 9.69
C ALA A 74 -18.90 4.66 8.95
N VAL A 75 -18.48 4.46 7.70
CA VAL A 75 -17.97 5.53 6.83
C VAL A 75 -19.08 6.55 6.53
N ALA A 76 -20.27 6.10 6.15
CA ALA A 76 -21.39 6.97 5.82
C ALA A 76 -21.85 7.82 7.02
N GLU A 77 -21.78 7.26 8.24
CA GLU A 77 -22.19 7.91 9.49
C GLU A 77 -21.06 8.70 10.16
N GLY A 78 -19.82 8.56 9.69
CA GLY A 78 -18.65 9.15 10.34
C GLY A 78 -18.36 8.55 11.73
N ASN A 79 -18.68 7.28 11.93
CA ASN A 79 -18.52 6.58 13.20
C ASN A 79 -17.06 6.17 13.43
N ALA A 80 -16.28 7.06 14.02
CA ALA A 80 -14.85 6.86 14.27
C ALA A 80 -14.55 5.67 15.20
N ASP A 81 -15.39 5.43 16.22
CA ASP A 81 -15.19 4.32 17.16
C ASP A 81 -15.34 2.96 16.48
N ALA A 82 -16.31 2.83 15.57
CA ALA A 82 -16.48 1.61 14.78
C ALA A 82 -15.31 1.38 13.82
N LEU A 83 -14.77 2.45 13.22
CA LEU A 83 -13.61 2.37 12.33
C LEU A 83 -12.32 2.06 13.10
N ALA A 84 -12.19 2.52 14.34
CA ALA A 84 -11.04 2.23 15.20
C ALA A 84 -10.99 0.77 15.68
N GLY A 85 -12.12 0.04 15.64
CA GLY A 85 -12.21 -1.37 16.01
C GLY A 85 -11.92 -2.35 14.87
N LEU A 86 -11.49 -1.86 13.71
CA LEU A 86 -11.11 -2.69 12.56
C LEU A 86 -9.68 -3.19 12.72
N CYS A 87 -9.38 -4.26 11.99
CA CYS A 87 -8.05 -4.82 11.89
C CYS A 87 -6.99 -3.75 11.58
N GLU A 88 -5.95 -3.69 12.41
CA GLU A 88 -4.76 -2.88 12.15
C GLU A 88 -3.93 -3.41 10.98
N GLY A 89 -4.18 -4.65 10.55
CA GLY A 89 -3.61 -5.31 9.37
C GLY A 89 -3.65 -4.36 8.18
N LYS A 90 -2.46 -3.83 7.86
CA LYS A 90 -2.30 -2.48 7.35
C LYS A 90 -3.10 -2.20 6.08
N HIS A 91 -3.76 -1.05 6.12
CA HIS A 91 -4.36 -0.39 4.98
C HIS A 91 -3.30 -0.15 3.90
N GLY A 92 -3.32 -0.93 2.82
CA GLY A 92 -2.38 -0.70 1.73
C GLY A 92 -2.52 0.73 1.20
N ARG A 93 -1.41 1.34 0.76
CA ARG A 93 -1.33 2.67 0.14
C ARG A 93 -2.33 2.87 -1.01
N TRP A 94 -2.83 1.77 -1.58
CA TRP A 94 -3.79 1.73 -2.68
C TRP A 94 -5.25 1.49 -2.25
N GLY A 95 -5.58 1.62 -0.96
CA GLY A 95 -6.95 1.60 -0.47
C GLY A 95 -7.53 0.20 -0.21
N ARG A 96 -6.67 -0.80 0.05
CA ARG A 96 -7.12 -2.10 0.57
C ARG A 96 -7.33 -1.97 2.06
N ILE A 97 -8.56 -2.13 2.53
CA ILE A 97 -8.94 -2.00 3.94
C ILE A 97 -9.43 -3.35 4.43
N CYS A 98 -8.79 -3.90 5.46
CA CYS A 98 -9.32 -5.08 6.11
C CYS A 98 -10.55 -4.68 6.95
N VAL A 99 -11.72 -5.17 6.59
CA VAL A 99 -12.98 -4.82 7.27
C VAL A 99 -13.30 -5.73 8.45
N LEU A 100 -12.41 -6.68 8.76
CA LEU A 100 -12.57 -7.60 9.88
C LEU A 100 -12.22 -6.93 11.21
N PRO A 101 -12.72 -7.44 12.36
CA PRO A 101 -12.43 -6.87 13.67
C PRO A 101 -10.95 -6.92 14.01
N ASP A 102 -10.53 -6.00 14.89
CA ASP A 102 -9.20 -6.03 15.48
C ASP A 102 -8.87 -7.39 16.11
N GLY A 103 -7.59 -7.79 15.97
CA GLY A 103 -7.07 -9.06 16.48
C GLY A 103 -7.46 -10.31 15.69
N HIS A 104 -8.25 -10.23 14.59
CA HIS A 104 -8.61 -11.44 13.83
C HIS A 104 -7.39 -12.20 13.28
N GLU A 105 -6.28 -11.51 13.04
CA GLU A 105 -5.02 -12.09 12.61
C GLU A 105 -4.41 -13.06 13.64
N THR A 106 -4.77 -12.94 14.93
CA THR A 106 -4.29 -13.82 15.99
C THR A 106 -4.88 -15.22 15.94
N SER A 107 -6.09 -15.38 15.39
CA SER A 107 -6.70 -16.71 15.19
C SER A 107 -6.20 -17.40 13.92
N MET A 108 -5.70 -16.62 12.95
CA MET A 108 -5.32 -17.08 11.61
C MET A 108 -6.41 -17.88 10.87
N GLU A 109 -7.67 -17.80 11.31
CA GLU A 109 -8.79 -18.54 10.73
C GLU A 109 -9.27 -17.91 9.42
N GLU A 110 -9.20 -16.58 9.34
CA GLU A 110 -9.64 -15.79 8.19
C GLU A 110 -8.46 -15.05 7.58
N PRO A 111 -8.32 -15.05 6.23
CA PRO A 111 -7.48 -14.07 5.57
C PRO A 111 -8.01 -12.66 5.83
N HIS A 112 -7.19 -11.64 5.61
CA HIS A 112 -7.72 -10.29 5.50
C HIS A 112 -8.72 -10.22 4.35
N TRP A 113 -9.75 -9.40 4.50
CA TRP A 113 -10.82 -9.31 3.53
C TRP A 113 -11.37 -7.89 3.45
N GLY A 114 -11.78 -7.49 2.25
CA GLY A 114 -12.32 -6.17 1.97
C GLY A 114 -12.53 -5.97 0.48
N ARG A 115 -12.52 -4.71 0.03
CA ARG A 115 -12.62 -4.36 -1.40
C ARG A 115 -11.33 -3.75 -1.92
N ASN A 116 -11.02 -4.02 -3.19
CA ASN A 116 -9.97 -3.30 -3.90
C ASN A 116 -10.46 -1.91 -4.36
N SER A 117 -9.58 -1.14 -5.02
CA SER A 117 -9.88 0.20 -5.55
C SER A 117 -11.00 0.24 -6.58
N GLU A 118 -11.36 -0.90 -7.17
CA GLU A 118 -12.47 -1.03 -8.13
C GLU A 118 -13.77 -1.49 -7.46
N GLY A 119 -13.77 -1.65 -6.13
CA GLY A 119 -14.92 -2.12 -5.36
C GLY A 119 -15.15 -3.63 -5.40
N ARG A 120 -14.23 -4.41 -5.98
CA ARG A 120 -14.34 -5.88 -6.04
C ARG A 120 -13.87 -6.50 -4.71
N PRO A 121 -14.56 -7.53 -4.21
CA PRO A 121 -14.13 -8.23 -3.00
C PRO A 121 -12.80 -8.95 -3.24
N ILE A 122 -11.90 -8.88 -2.27
CA ILE A 122 -10.59 -9.53 -2.28
C ILE A 122 -10.29 -10.13 -0.90
N ALA A 123 -9.54 -11.23 -0.90
CA ALA A 123 -9.00 -11.85 0.29
C ALA A 123 -7.48 -12.00 0.16
N TRP A 124 -6.71 -11.68 1.21
CA TRP A 124 -5.25 -11.76 1.17
C TRP A 124 -4.65 -12.26 2.49
N VAL A 125 -3.47 -12.88 2.41
CA VAL A 125 -2.73 -13.41 3.57
C VAL A 125 -1.47 -12.59 3.79
N GLY A 126 -1.20 -12.26 5.05
CA GLY A 126 -0.07 -11.45 5.45
C GLY A 126 -0.34 -9.95 5.28
N SER A 127 0.68 -9.16 5.57
CA SER A 127 0.63 -7.71 5.44
C SER A 127 0.41 -7.31 3.97
N ALA A 128 -0.27 -6.18 3.73
CA ALA A 128 -0.41 -5.69 2.37
C ALA A 128 1.00 -5.53 1.76
N PRO A 129 1.24 -5.99 0.52
CA PRO A 129 2.59 -6.10 -0.06
C PRO A 129 3.35 -4.75 -0.21
N ASP A 130 2.74 -3.64 0.17
CA ASP A 130 3.24 -2.27 0.09
C ASP A 130 3.69 -1.67 1.45
N ASP A 131 3.92 -2.51 2.47
CA ASP A 131 4.28 -2.10 3.84
C ASP A 131 5.75 -1.71 4.11
N TRP A 132 6.44 -1.10 3.13
CA TRP A 132 7.81 -0.58 3.28
C TRP A 132 7.94 0.91 2.99
#